data_AF-A0A257LEJ4-F1
#
_entry.id   AF-A0A257LEJ4-F1
#
_cell.length_a   1.000
_cell.length_b   1.000
_cell.length_c   1.000
_cell.angle_alpha   90.00
_cell.angle_beta   90.00
_cell.angle_gamma   90.00
#
_symmetry.space_group_name_H-M   'P 1'
#
loop_
_entity.id
_entity.type
_entity.pdbx_description
1 polymer ?
#
loop_
_entity_poly.entity_id
_entity_poly.type
_entity_poly.pdbx_seq_one_letter_code
_entity_poly.pdbx_strand_id
1 'polypeptide(L)'
;MKNLLATAYWADDAAKMARLARELGRQAEAARFDAMFAKVRAAFQREWLRADGELTVDTQTAYLLALAFDLIPARDRAHAADRLVKNIAQLDWHLSTGFIGVSLLNPILTLTGHADVAYKLLLRDDYPSWLYPVKHGATTIWERWNGWTKEDGFFNPHMNSLNHYSLGSVGEWLFRHVAGIELADDSPG
;
A
#
# COMPACT_ATOMS: atom_id res chain seq x y z
N MET A 1 1.85 11.62 -9.68
CA MET A 1 1.19 11.02 -8.50
C MET A 1 -0.33 10.99 -8.60
N LYS A 2 -1.06 12.13 -8.65
CA LYS A 2 -2.54 12.14 -8.67
C LYS A 2 -3.16 11.24 -9.76
N ASN A 3 -2.68 11.38 -11.00
CA ASN A 3 -3.18 10.56 -12.12
C ASN A 3 -2.82 9.08 -11.97
N LEU A 4 -1.59 8.77 -11.55
CA LEU A 4 -1.16 7.40 -11.25
C LEU A 4 -2.09 6.74 -10.24
N LEU A 5 -2.36 7.43 -9.13
CA LEU A 5 -3.30 7.00 -8.09
C LEU A 5 -4.68 6.68 -8.67
N ALA A 6 -5.29 7.64 -9.37
CA ALA A 6 -6.63 7.46 -9.93
C ALA A 6 -6.67 6.30 -10.94
N THR A 7 -5.66 6.16 -11.79
CA THR A 7 -5.60 5.08 -12.78
C THR A 7 -5.35 3.72 -12.13
N ALA A 8 -4.52 3.66 -11.08
CA ALA A 8 -4.28 2.43 -10.33
C ALA A 8 -5.56 1.93 -9.66
N TYR A 9 -6.30 2.82 -8.98
CA TYR A 9 -7.60 2.47 -8.40
C TYR A 9 -8.65 2.09 -9.45
N TRP A 10 -8.66 2.75 -10.61
CA TRP A 10 -9.58 2.36 -11.69
C TRP A 10 -9.32 0.93 -12.18
N ALA A 11 -8.05 0.52 -12.29
CA ALA A 11 -7.71 -0.85 -12.64
C ALA A 11 -8.18 -1.84 -11.55
N ASP A 12 -7.89 -1.55 -10.29
CA ASP A 12 -8.28 -2.38 -9.13
C ASP A 12 -9.81 -2.50 -8.99
N ASP A 13 -10.55 -1.40 -9.16
CA ASP A 13 -12.02 -1.39 -9.19
C ASP A 13 -12.55 -2.28 -10.31
N ALA A 14 -11.98 -2.20 -11.52
CA ALA A 14 -12.37 -3.07 -12.62
C ALA A 14 -12.10 -4.55 -12.31
N ALA A 15 -10.95 -4.88 -11.72
CA ALA A 15 -10.63 -6.25 -11.33
C ALA A 15 -11.59 -6.80 -10.24
N LYS A 16 -11.90 -5.98 -9.23
CA LYS A 16 -12.88 -6.34 -8.18
C LYS A 16 -14.29 -6.51 -8.74
N MET A 17 -14.72 -5.62 -9.63
CA MET A 17 -16.02 -5.73 -10.30
C MET A 17 -16.11 -6.98 -11.19
N ALA A 18 -15.03 -7.37 -11.86
CA ALA A 18 -14.98 -8.62 -12.60
C ALA A 18 -15.12 -9.84 -11.67
N ARG A 19 -14.42 -9.85 -10.53
CA ARG A 19 -14.55 -10.90 -9.50
C ARG A 19 -15.98 -10.98 -8.97
N LEU A 20 -16.55 -9.87 -8.52
CA LEU A 20 -17.93 -9.82 -8.02
C LEU A 20 -18.94 -10.30 -9.06
N ALA A 21 -18.78 -9.92 -10.32
CA ALA A 21 -19.64 -10.38 -11.40
C ALA A 21 -19.55 -11.90 -11.60
N ARG A 22 -18.35 -12.50 -11.50
CA ARG A 22 -18.17 -13.96 -11.56
C ARG A 22 -18.88 -14.68 -10.42
N GLU A 23 -18.73 -14.19 -9.18
CA GLU A 23 -19.39 -14.78 -8.00
C GLU A 23 -20.92 -14.72 -8.11
N LEU A 24 -21.46 -13.69 -8.78
CA LEU A 24 -22.91 -13.54 -9.02
C LEU A 24 -23.41 -14.26 -10.29
N GLY A 25 -22.55 -15.02 -10.99
CA GLY A 25 -22.92 -15.71 -12.23
C GLY A 25 -23.13 -14.79 -13.44
N ARG A 26 -22.70 -13.52 -13.37
CA ARG A 26 -22.87 -12.48 -14.39
C ARG A 26 -21.70 -12.43 -15.36
N GLN A 27 -21.60 -13.45 -16.20
CA GLN A 27 -20.41 -13.68 -17.06
C GLN A 27 -20.16 -12.57 -18.10
N ALA A 28 -21.21 -11.96 -18.64
CA ALA A 28 -21.06 -10.87 -19.61
C ALA A 28 -20.43 -9.62 -18.96
N GLU A 29 -20.85 -9.28 -17.75
CA GLU A 29 -20.27 -8.18 -16.97
C GLU A 29 -18.85 -8.48 -16.51
N ALA A 30 -18.58 -9.73 -16.10
CA ALA A 30 -17.22 -10.16 -15.79
C ALA A 30 -16.27 -9.92 -16.96
N ALA A 31 -16.61 -10.44 -18.15
CA ALA A 31 -15.81 -10.25 -19.36
C ALA A 31 -15.63 -8.76 -19.72
N ARG A 32 -16.66 -7.93 -19.53
CA ARG A 32 -16.59 -6.48 -19.76
C ARG A 32 -15.58 -5.81 -18.81
N PHE A 33 -15.59 -6.16 -17.53
CA PHE A 33 -14.69 -5.58 -16.54
C PHE A 33 -13.26 -6.12 -16.67
N ASP A 34 -13.07 -7.40 -17.03
CA ASP A 34 -11.74 -7.95 -17.36
C ASP A 34 -11.11 -7.20 -18.55
N ALA A 35 -11.90 -6.94 -19.60
CA ALA A 35 -11.45 -6.14 -20.73
C ALA A 35 -11.12 -4.69 -20.33
N MET A 36 -11.85 -4.11 -19.37
CA MET A 36 -11.55 -2.78 -18.82
C MET A 36 -10.24 -2.80 -18.04
N PHE A 37 -10.04 -3.74 -17.12
CA PHE A 37 -8.80 -3.92 -16.38
C PHE A 37 -7.61 -4.04 -17.33
N ALA A 38 -7.69 -4.90 -18.35
CA ALA A 38 -6.62 -5.07 -19.32
C ALA A 38 -6.25 -3.77 -20.05
N LYS A 39 -7.25 -2.97 -20.45
CA LYS A 39 -7.05 -1.66 -21.10
C LYS A 39 -6.39 -0.65 -20.17
N VAL A 40 -6.90 -0.52 -18.94
CA VAL A 40 -6.38 0.44 -17.95
C VAL A 40 -4.95 0.04 -17.53
N ARG A 41 -4.69 -1.25 -17.30
CA ARG A 41 -3.35 -1.77 -17.01
C ARG A 41 -2.36 -1.48 -18.13
N ALA A 42 -2.73 -1.71 -19.39
CA ALA A 42 -1.88 -1.38 -20.53
C ALA A 42 -1.60 0.13 -20.64
N ALA A 43 -2.60 0.98 -20.33
CA ALA A 43 -2.40 2.42 -20.27
C ALA A 43 -1.48 2.84 -19.13
N PHE A 44 -1.63 2.23 -17.95
CA PHE A 44 -0.76 2.46 -16.80
C PHE A 44 0.70 2.11 -17.12
N GLN A 45 0.93 0.92 -17.70
CA GLN A 45 2.25 0.46 -18.07
C GLN A 45 2.92 1.38 -19.09
N ARG A 46 2.18 1.79 -20.12
CA ARG A 46 2.73 2.72 -21.13
C ARG A 46 3.14 4.07 -20.54
N GLU A 47 2.36 4.59 -19.58
CA GLU A 47 2.58 5.93 -19.02
C GLU A 47 3.62 5.93 -17.89
N TRP A 48 3.61 4.92 -17.01
CA TRP A 48 4.40 4.93 -15.79
C TRP A 48 5.42 3.83 -15.65
N LEU A 49 5.40 2.76 -16.46
CA LEU A 49 6.41 1.70 -16.40
C LEU A 49 7.52 1.96 -17.42
N ARG A 50 8.76 2.08 -16.95
CA ARG A 50 9.93 2.21 -17.80
C ARG A 50 10.37 0.84 -18.33
N ALA A 51 11.19 0.85 -19.38
CA ALA A 51 11.73 -0.36 -19.99
C ALA A 51 12.65 -1.17 -19.07
N ASP A 52 13.20 -0.53 -18.03
CA ASP A 52 14.03 -1.17 -16.99
C ASP A 52 13.18 -1.85 -15.89
N GLY A 53 11.85 -1.75 -15.95
CA GLY A 53 10.94 -2.32 -14.95
C GLY A 53 10.66 -1.42 -13.74
N GLU A 54 11.25 -0.22 -13.68
CA GLU A 54 10.95 0.76 -12.64
C GLU A 54 9.79 1.69 -13.02
N LEU A 55 9.19 2.35 -12.03
CA LEU A 55 8.18 3.36 -12.29
C LEU A 55 8.81 4.72 -12.58
N THR A 56 8.16 5.55 -13.40
CA THR A 56 8.56 6.96 -13.61
C THR A 56 8.28 7.83 -12.38
N VAL A 57 7.38 7.39 -11.50
CA VAL A 57 7.08 8.01 -10.21
C VAL A 57 7.69 7.16 -9.10
N ASP A 58 8.85 7.58 -8.62
CA ASP A 58 9.67 6.81 -7.68
C ASP A 58 9.29 7.11 -6.22
N THR A 59 8.16 6.57 -5.75
CA THR A 59 7.73 6.69 -4.34
C THR A 59 7.22 5.36 -3.80
N GLN A 60 7.26 5.17 -2.47
CA GLN A 60 6.74 3.96 -1.82
C GLN A 60 5.29 3.68 -2.26
N THR A 61 4.39 4.65 -2.17
CA THR A 61 2.98 4.50 -2.58
C THR A 61 2.82 4.09 -4.05
N ALA A 62 3.65 4.62 -4.97
CA ALA A 62 3.53 4.26 -6.38
C ALA A 62 3.84 2.78 -6.63
N TYR A 63 4.94 2.28 -6.06
CA TYR A 63 5.29 0.86 -6.17
C TYR A 63 4.28 -0.03 -5.44
N LEU A 64 3.84 0.35 -4.25
CA LEU A 64 2.85 -0.40 -3.49
C LEU A 64 1.55 -0.60 -4.27
N LEU A 65 1.00 0.46 -4.87
CA LEU A 65 -0.21 0.36 -5.70
C LEU A 65 0.02 -0.49 -6.95
N ALA A 66 1.15 -0.30 -7.63
CA ALA A 66 1.45 -1.02 -8.86
C ALA A 66 1.66 -2.53 -8.62
N LEU A 67 2.28 -2.90 -7.50
CA LEU A 67 2.46 -4.28 -7.05
C LEU A 67 1.15 -4.89 -6.57
N ALA A 68 0.38 -4.17 -5.75
CA ALA A 68 -0.86 -4.65 -5.16
C ALA A 68 -1.98 -4.87 -6.20
N PHE A 69 -2.05 -4.01 -7.22
CA PHE A 69 -3.14 -4.03 -8.21
C PHE A 69 -2.76 -4.73 -9.53
N ASP A 70 -1.70 -5.55 -9.50
CA ASP A 70 -1.21 -6.31 -10.66
C ASP A 70 -0.98 -5.49 -11.93
N LEU A 71 -0.41 -4.29 -11.74
CA LEU A 71 -0.12 -3.35 -12.83
C LEU A 71 1.28 -3.55 -13.43
N ILE A 72 2.16 -4.23 -12.71
CA ILE A 72 3.51 -4.55 -13.17
C ILE A 72 3.51 -5.96 -13.81
N PRO A 73 4.11 -6.14 -15.00
CA PRO A 73 4.28 -7.46 -15.61
C PRO A 73 5.00 -8.42 -14.67
N ALA A 74 4.60 -9.70 -14.66
CA ALA A 74 5.13 -10.70 -13.72
C ALA A 74 6.68 -10.76 -13.66
N ARG A 75 7.34 -10.63 -14.81
CA ARG A 75 8.82 -10.61 -14.90
C ARG A 75 9.50 -9.45 -14.19
N ASP A 76 8.80 -8.32 -14.01
CA ASP A 76 9.36 -7.06 -13.48
C ASP A 76 8.95 -6.86 -12.00
N ARG A 77 8.04 -7.68 -11.47
CA ARG A 77 7.50 -7.55 -10.09
C ARG A 77 8.58 -7.66 -9.01
N ALA A 78 9.50 -8.60 -9.14
CA ALA A 78 10.59 -8.77 -8.17
C ALA A 78 11.50 -7.53 -8.15
N HIS A 79 11.88 -7.04 -9.34
CA HIS A 79 12.68 -5.83 -9.47
C HIS A 79 11.99 -4.60 -8.87
N ALA A 80 10.69 -4.43 -9.10
CA ALA A 80 9.91 -3.34 -8.51
C ALA A 80 9.82 -3.43 -6.97
N ALA A 81 9.73 -4.63 -6.41
CA ALA A 81 9.78 -4.84 -4.95
C ALA A 81 11.17 -4.49 -4.39
N ASP A 82 12.25 -4.90 -5.04
CA ASP A 82 13.62 -4.52 -4.65
C ASP A 82 13.80 -3.01 -4.69
N ARG A 83 13.22 -2.34 -5.70
CA ARG A 83 13.27 -0.88 -5.81
C ARG A 83 12.53 -0.18 -4.67
N LEU A 84 11.36 -0.71 -4.26
CA LEU A 84 10.63 -0.25 -3.08
C LEU A 84 11.49 -0.39 -1.81
N VAL A 85 12.13 -1.55 -1.60
CA VAL A 85 13.02 -1.77 -0.45
C VAL A 85 14.21 -0.81 -0.46
N LYS A 86 14.82 -0.59 -1.63
CA LYS A 86 15.90 0.38 -1.79
C LYS A 86 15.45 1.80 -1.47
N ASN A 87 14.25 2.20 -1.87
CA ASN A 87 13.67 3.50 -1.51
C ASN A 87 13.49 3.64 0.02
N ILE A 88 12.98 2.60 0.69
CA ILE A 88 12.85 2.57 2.16
C ILE A 88 14.22 2.69 2.83
N ALA A 89 15.23 1.95 2.36
CA ALA A 89 16.59 2.02 2.88
C ALA A 89 17.22 3.42 2.69
N GLN A 90 16.94 4.10 1.57
CA GLN A 90 17.40 5.47 1.31
C GLN A 90 16.78 6.51 2.26
N LEU A 91 15.64 6.18 2.87
CA LEU A 91 14.98 6.99 3.89
C LEU A 91 15.31 6.52 5.32
N ASP A 92 16.52 5.98 5.50
CA ASP A 92 17.00 5.41 6.76
C ASP A 92 16.00 4.39 7.36
N TRP A 93 15.41 3.57 6.50
CA TRP A 93 14.42 2.56 6.88
C TRP A 93 13.12 3.13 7.47
N HIS A 94 12.70 4.30 7.00
CA HIS A 94 11.40 4.89 7.34
C HIS A 94 10.36 4.73 6.23
N LEU A 95 9.11 4.70 6.66
CA LEU A 95 7.97 4.87 5.76
C LEU A 95 7.87 6.32 5.29
N SER A 96 7.38 6.51 4.07
CA SER A 96 7.01 7.82 3.51
C SER A 96 5.60 7.81 2.92
N THR A 97 4.82 6.78 3.23
CA THR A 97 3.45 6.61 2.74
C THR A 97 2.48 7.52 3.50
N GLY A 98 1.56 8.15 2.76
CA GLY A 98 0.33 8.72 3.30
C GLY A 98 -0.78 7.67 3.45
N PHE A 99 -2.01 8.12 3.68
CA PHE A 99 -3.17 7.27 3.97
C PHE A 99 -3.39 6.13 2.97
N ILE A 100 -3.18 6.38 1.67
CA ILE A 100 -3.44 5.38 0.63
C ILE A 100 -2.38 4.27 0.61
N GLY A 101 -1.11 4.62 0.84
CA GLY A 101 0.00 3.65 0.73
C GLY A 101 0.17 2.80 1.98
N VAL A 102 -0.14 3.34 3.16
CA VAL A 102 0.19 2.70 4.44
C VAL A 102 -0.48 1.34 4.64
N SER A 103 -1.72 1.17 4.15
CA SER A 103 -2.44 -0.10 4.27
C SER A 103 -1.80 -1.22 3.43
N LEU A 104 -1.09 -0.86 2.36
CA LEU A 104 -0.43 -1.80 1.46
C LEU A 104 1.02 -2.10 1.86
N LEU A 105 1.65 -1.25 2.68
CA LEU A 105 3.09 -1.27 2.92
C LEU A 105 3.59 -2.62 3.42
N ASN A 106 3.18 -3.02 4.63
CA ASN A 106 3.64 -4.27 5.23
C ASN A 106 3.12 -5.53 4.50
N PRO A 107 1.84 -5.59 4.06
CA PRO A 107 1.35 -6.72 3.27
C PRO A 107 2.15 -6.95 1.99
N ILE A 108 2.40 -5.91 1.18
CA ILE A 108 3.13 -6.07 -0.09
C ILE A 108 4.59 -6.41 0.13
N LEU A 109 5.25 -5.82 1.13
CA LEU A 109 6.62 -6.23 1.49
C LEU A 109 6.66 -7.72 1.85
N THR A 110 5.70 -8.21 2.62
CA THR A 110 5.64 -9.62 3.03
C THR A 110 5.37 -10.54 1.83
N LEU A 111 4.38 -10.23 1.01
CA LEU A 111 4.00 -11.01 -0.17
C LEU A 111 5.08 -11.02 -1.27
N THR A 112 6.00 -10.06 -1.24
CA THR A 112 7.14 -9.99 -2.17
C THR A 112 8.44 -10.53 -1.57
N GLY A 113 8.40 -11.18 -0.40
CA GLY A 113 9.56 -11.85 0.20
C GLY A 113 10.40 -10.99 1.15
N HIS A 114 9.94 -9.79 1.49
CA HIS A 114 10.64 -8.79 2.31
C HIS A 114 9.98 -8.59 3.68
N ALA A 115 9.57 -9.70 4.31
CA ALA A 115 8.93 -9.66 5.62
C ALA A 115 9.85 -9.04 6.70
N ASP A 116 11.16 -9.24 6.58
CA ASP A 116 12.18 -8.63 7.44
C ASP A 116 12.12 -7.09 7.40
N VAL A 117 11.94 -6.50 6.21
CA VAL A 117 11.76 -5.05 6.03
C VAL A 117 10.44 -4.57 6.64
N ALA A 118 9.36 -5.35 6.49
CA ALA A 118 8.07 -5.03 7.11
C ALA A 118 8.15 -5.00 8.65
N TYR A 119 8.83 -5.98 9.26
CA TYR A 119 9.12 -5.98 10.70
C TYR A 119 10.02 -4.81 11.10
N LYS A 120 11.05 -4.51 10.29
CA LYS A 120 11.97 -3.39 10.57
C LYS A 120 11.21 -2.07 10.64
N LEU A 121 10.29 -1.83 9.71
CA LEU A 121 9.43 -0.64 9.70
C LEU A 121 8.47 -0.61 10.90
N LEU A 122 7.84 -1.74 11.23
CA LEU A 122 6.94 -1.82 12.38
C LEU A 122 7.65 -1.48 13.69
N LEU A 123 8.90 -1.93 13.84
CA LEU A 123 9.70 -1.77 15.06
C LEU A 123 10.50 -0.47 15.10
N ARG A 124 10.43 0.39 14.07
CA ARG A 124 10.95 1.76 14.16
C ARG A 124 10.15 2.51 15.22
N ASP A 125 10.87 3.31 16.00
CA ASP A 125 10.31 4.01 17.15
C ASP A 125 10.65 5.50 17.21
N ASP A 126 11.35 5.98 16.19
CA ASP A 126 11.59 7.39 15.88
C ASP A 126 10.69 7.86 14.71
N TYR A 127 10.67 9.17 14.48
CA TYR A 127 9.77 9.79 13.49
C TYR A 127 10.31 9.66 12.06
N PRO A 128 9.48 9.30 11.06
CA PRO A 128 8.09 8.85 11.14
C PRO A 128 7.96 7.33 11.31
N SER A 129 7.19 6.87 12.30
CA SER A 129 6.87 5.45 12.51
C SER A 129 5.57 5.27 13.29
N TRP A 130 5.09 4.02 13.38
CA TRP A 130 3.94 3.69 14.23
C TRP A 130 4.25 3.76 15.73
N LEU A 131 5.46 3.40 16.16
CA LEU A 131 5.81 3.40 17.59
C LEU A 131 6.24 4.78 18.09
N TYR A 132 6.54 5.74 17.19
CA TYR A 132 6.85 7.11 17.61
C TYR A 132 5.72 7.76 18.42
N PRO A 133 4.45 7.82 17.95
CA PRO A 133 3.33 8.28 18.76
C PRO A 133 3.18 7.51 20.07
N VAL A 134 3.33 6.18 20.04
CA VAL A 134 3.20 5.31 21.22
C VAL A 134 4.23 5.67 22.29
N LYS A 135 5.49 5.88 21.90
CA LYS A 135 6.57 6.34 22.79
C LYS A 135 6.30 7.72 23.40
N HIS A 136 5.44 8.51 22.77
CA HIS A 136 5.03 9.84 23.24
C HIS A 136 3.62 9.86 23.84
N GLY A 137 3.13 8.71 24.30
CA GLY A 137 1.90 8.62 25.10
C GLY A 137 0.61 8.56 24.30
N ALA A 138 0.67 8.37 22.98
CA ALA A 138 -0.52 8.13 22.18
C ALA A 138 -1.21 6.83 22.61
N THR A 139 -2.51 6.90 22.87
CA THR A 139 -3.38 5.75 23.13
C THR A 139 -4.30 5.43 21.95
N THR A 140 -4.25 6.25 20.91
CA THR A 140 -4.99 6.14 19.65
C THR A 140 -4.06 6.46 18.47
N ILE A 141 -4.45 6.06 17.26
CA ILE A 141 -3.71 6.40 16.04
C ILE A 141 -3.94 7.87 15.68
N TRP A 142 -2.89 8.60 15.32
CA TRP A 142 -2.99 9.99 14.89
C TRP A 142 -3.32 10.08 13.40
N GLU A 143 -3.96 11.17 12.98
CA GLU A 143 -4.22 11.49 11.57
C GLU A 143 -2.93 11.64 10.76
N ARG A 144 -1.89 12.14 11.42
CA ARG A 144 -0.60 12.43 10.81
C ARG A 144 0.53 11.75 11.56
N TRP A 145 1.54 11.30 10.81
CA TRP A 145 2.81 10.87 11.39
C TRP A 145 3.46 11.94 12.26
N ASN A 146 3.32 13.21 11.87
CA ASN A 146 3.83 14.37 12.58
C ASN A 146 2.74 15.12 13.36
N GLY A 147 1.68 14.45 13.83
CA GLY A 147 0.62 15.14 14.57
C GLY A 147 1.15 15.91 15.78
N TRP A 148 2.20 15.39 16.38
CA TRP A 148 3.14 16.13 17.21
C TRP A 148 4.56 15.61 16.95
N THR A 149 5.57 16.48 16.96
CA THR A 149 6.99 16.08 17.01
C THR A 149 7.71 16.81 18.15
N LYS A 150 8.83 16.27 18.61
CA LYS A 150 9.65 16.89 19.65
C LYS A 150 10.26 18.21 19.17
N GLU A 151 10.58 18.28 17.89
CA GLU A 151 11.22 19.40 17.22
C GLU A 151 10.24 20.54 16.93
N ASP A 152 9.05 20.23 16.41
CA ASP A 152 8.10 21.23 15.89
C ASP A 152 6.86 21.41 16.79
N GLY A 153 6.66 20.55 17.79
CA GLY A 153 5.46 20.53 18.62
C GLY A 153 4.24 20.03 17.85
N PHE A 154 3.05 20.53 18.21
CA PHE A 154 1.80 20.14 17.54
C PHE A 154 1.73 20.70 16.13
N PHE A 155 1.28 19.85 15.20
CA PHE A 155 0.98 20.29 13.84
C PHE A 155 -0.24 21.22 13.78
N ASN A 156 -0.45 21.85 12.62
CA ASN A 156 -1.52 22.80 12.36
C ASN A 156 -2.90 22.29 12.86
N PRO A 157 -3.57 23.02 13.79
CA PRO A 157 -4.79 22.56 14.44
C PRO A 157 -6.01 22.46 13.51
N HIS A 158 -5.96 23.06 12.31
CA HIS A 158 -7.05 22.96 11.33
C HIS A 158 -7.25 21.52 10.81
N MET A 159 -6.22 20.68 10.82
CA MET A 159 -6.29 19.29 10.35
C MET A 159 -5.20 18.46 11.05
N ASN A 160 -5.46 18.12 12.32
CA ASN A 160 -4.52 17.38 13.18
C ASN A 160 -5.23 16.57 14.28
N SER A 161 -6.13 15.66 13.90
CA SER A 161 -6.78 14.76 14.86
C SER A 161 -5.77 13.76 15.45
N LEU A 162 -5.84 13.53 16.77
CA LEU A 162 -5.05 12.50 17.45
C LEU A 162 -5.82 11.17 17.59
N ASN A 163 -6.94 11.01 16.90
CA ASN A 163 -7.75 9.79 16.91
C ASN A 163 -8.35 9.52 15.52
N HIS A 164 -7.54 8.93 14.63
CA HIS A 164 -7.87 8.65 13.24
C HIS A 164 -7.31 7.27 12.84
N TYR A 165 -8.18 6.29 12.60
CA TYR A 165 -7.77 4.87 12.46
C TYR A 165 -6.93 4.54 11.22
N SER A 166 -6.92 5.41 10.22
CA SER A 166 -6.28 5.26 8.92
C SER A 166 -4.86 4.65 8.93
N LEU A 167 -3.95 5.24 9.71
CA LEU A 167 -2.57 4.76 9.80
C LEU A 167 -2.46 3.45 10.61
N GLY A 168 -3.53 3.07 11.32
CA GLY A 168 -3.69 1.82 12.04
C GLY A 168 -4.10 0.64 11.16
N SER A 169 -4.23 0.83 9.84
CA SER A 169 -4.44 -0.25 8.87
C SER A 169 -3.36 -1.34 8.92
N VAL A 170 -2.17 -1.05 9.49
CA VAL A 170 -1.14 -2.06 9.81
C VAL A 170 -1.67 -3.20 10.71
N GLY A 171 -2.76 -2.97 11.44
CA GLY A 171 -3.44 -4.00 12.23
C GLY A 171 -3.84 -5.21 11.40
N GLU A 172 -4.27 -5.03 10.14
CA GLU A 172 -4.55 -6.15 9.23
C GLU A 172 -3.32 -7.06 9.09
N TRP A 173 -2.14 -6.47 8.88
CA TRP A 173 -0.89 -7.22 8.72
C TRP A 173 -0.49 -7.99 9.99
N LEU A 174 -0.73 -7.40 11.17
CA LEU A 174 -0.50 -8.07 12.45
C LEU A 174 -1.34 -9.35 12.58
N PHE A 175 -2.62 -9.32 12.19
CA PHE A 175 -3.46 -10.51 12.25
C PHE A 175 -3.07 -11.53 11.17
N ARG A 176 -2.98 -11.10 9.91
CA ARG A 176 -2.76 -12.01 8.78
C ARG A 176 -1.39 -12.66 8.76
N HIS A 177 -0.34 -11.91 9.04
CA HIS A 177 1.03 -12.36 8.84
C HIS A 177 1.80 -12.61 10.13
N VAL A 178 1.57 -11.83 11.19
CA VAL A 178 2.26 -12.04 12.48
C VAL A 178 1.56 -13.12 13.29
N ALA A 179 0.23 -13.03 13.45
CA ALA A 179 -0.56 -14.04 14.14
C ALA A 179 -0.90 -15.25 13.25
N GLY A 180 -0.82 -15.10 11.93
CA GLY A 180 -1.10 -16.17 10.97
C GLY A 180 -2.59 -16.48 10.79
N ILE A 181 -3.48 -15.51 11.01
CA ILE A 181 -4.94 -15.67 10.92
C ILE A 181 -5.41 -15.03 9.61
N GLU A 182 -5.78 -15.87 8.65
CA GLU A 182 -6.12 -15.49 7.28
C GLU A 182 -7.37 -16.21 6.78
N LEU A 183 -8.10 -15.60 5.86
CA LEU A 183 -9.23 -16.23 5.18
C LEU A 183 -8.73 -17.26 4.15
N ALA A 184 -9.33 -18.44 4.12
CA ALA A 184 -9.08 -19.41 3.06
C ALA A 184 -9.67 -18.93 1.72
N ASP A 185 -8.95 -19.15 0.62
CA ASP A 185 -9.34 -18.68 -0.72
C ASP A 185 -10.61 -19.37 -1.27
N ASP A 186 -10.98 -20.54 -0.74
CA ASP A 186 -12.01 -21.43 -1.27
C ASP A 186 -13.27 -21.56 -0.39
N SER A 187 -13.34 -20.84 0.73
CA SER A 187 -14.41 -21.00 1.71
C SER A 187 -14.94 -19.64 2.19
N PRO A 188 -16.20 -19.27 1.89
CA PRO A 188 -16.82 -18.11 2.50
C PRO A 188 -17.28 -18.46 3.92
N GLY A 189 -16.35 -18.35 4.88
CA GLY A 189 -16.66 -18.45 6.33
C GLY A 189 -16.80 -19.86 6.88
#